data_AF-A0A917Z653-F1
#
_entry.id   AF-A0A917Z653-F1
#
_cell.length_a   1.000
_cell.length_b   1.000
_cell.length_c   1.000
_cell.angle_alpha   90.00
_cell.angle_beta   90.00
_cell.angle_gamma   90.00
#
_symmetry.space_group_name_H-M   'P 1'
#
loop_
_entity.id
_entity.type
_entity.pdbx_description
1 polymer ?
#
loop_
_entity_poly.entity_id
_entity_poly.type
_entity_poly.pdbx_seq_one_letter_code
_entity_poly.pdbx_strand_id
1 'polypeptide(L)'
;MTFVQKRSTNTTPVSARERRLMVSDNDINYILVNGAQLALSKLKRAKTFDARLYYFAEIGVYLEVSLSRGAGISDDTRETLQEIHKRALHLHMDANKADHLDRSEKATS
;
A
#
# COMPACT_ATOMS: atom_id res chain seq x y z
N MET A 1 -48.85 17.46 22.37
CA MET A 1 -48.98 16.81 21.05
C MET A 1 -47.66 16.13 20.73
N THR A 2 -47.64 14.81 20.61
CA THR A 2 -46.40 14.03 20.44
C THR A 2 -46.38 13.48 19.01
N PHE A 3 -45.42 13.93 18.21
CA PHE A 3 -45.23 13.45 16.85
C PHE A 3 -44.44 12.14 16.87
N VAL A 4 -45.09 11.02 16.54
CA VAL A 4 -44.42 9.73 16.32
C VAL A 4 -43.99 9.66 14.86
N GLN A 5 -42.71 9.89 14.61
CA GLN A 5 -42.11 9.80 13.28
C GLN A 5 -41.90 8.32 12.91
N LYS A 6 -42.76 7.80 12.02
CA LYS A 6 -42.70 6.43 11.51
C LYS A 6 -41.44 6.29 10.63
N ARG A 7 -40.41 5.58 11.11
CA ARG A 7 -39.22 5.26 10.30
C ARG A 7 -39.63 4.39 9.11
N SER A 8 -39.41 4.91 7.91
CA SER A 8 -39.55 4.14 6.66
C SER A 8 -38.44 3.08 6.60
N THR A 9 -38.82 1.81 6.66
CA THR A 9 -37.93 0.65 6.55
C THR A 9 -37.79 0.17 5.10
N ASN A 10 -37.59 1.09 4.16
CA ASN A 10 -37.28 0.75 2.77
C ASN A 10 -35.77 0.66 2.55
N THR A 11 -35.12 -0.26 3.28
CA THR A 11 -33.76 -0.69 2.94
C THR A 11 -33.90 -1.93 2.06
N THR A 12 -33.75 -1.75 0.75
CA THR A 12 -33.61 -2.87 -0.19
C THR A 12 -32.49 -3.80 0.28
N PRO A 13 -32.70 -5.12 0.35
CA PRO A 13 -31.67 -6.03 0.79
C PRO A 13 -30.53 -6.02 -0.22
N VAL A 14 -29.34 -5.61 0.24
CA VAL A 14 -28.11 -5.58 -0.56
C VAL A 14 -27.88 -6.96 -1.18
N SER A 15 -27.65 -6.99 -2.49
CA SER A 15 -27.53 -8.24 -3.24
C SER A 15 -26.37 -9.09 -2.71
N ALA A 16 -26.46 -10.42 -2.82
CA ALA A 16 -25.36 -11.31 -2.41
C ALA A 16 -24.07 -11.10 -3.22
N ARG A 17 -24.16 -10.42 -4.37
CA ARG A 17 -23.03 -10.01 -5.20
C ARG A 17 -22.36 -8.75 -4.65
N GLU A 18 -23.14 -7.73 -4.30
CA GLU A 18 -22.62 -6.52 -3.64
C GLU A 18 -22.02 -6.83 -2.28
N ARG A 19 -22.62 -7.72 -1.48
CA ARG A 19 -22.02 -8.18 -0.23
C ARG A 19 -20.65 -8.84 -0.42
N ARG A 20 -20.47 -9.61 -1.50
CA ARG A 20 -19.16 -10.22 -1.83
C ARG A 20 -18.11 -9.20 -2.25
N LEU A 21 -18.50 -8.15 -2.96
CA LEU A 21 -17.62 -7.03 -3.30
C LEU A 21 -17.24 -6.21 -2.06
N MET A 22 -18.18 -5.97 -1.14
CA MET A 22 -17.88 -5.30 0.14
C MET A 22 -16.99 -6.14 1.07
N VAL A 23 -17.01 -7.46 0.94
CA VAL A 23 -16.09 -8.35 1.69
C VAL A 23 -14.68 -8.29 1.12
N SER A 24 -14.48 -8.10 -0.19
CA SER A 24 -13.14 -7.95 -0.76
C SER A 24 -12.49 -6.61 -0.43
N ASP A 25 -13.25 -5.52 -0.35
CA ASP A 25 -12.73 -4.19 0.03
C ASP A 25 -12.24 -4.13 1.48
N ASN A 26 -12.68 -5.09 2.31
CA ASN A 26 -12.30 -5.19 3.72
C ASN A 26 -11.37 -6.40 4.00
N ASP A 27 -10.87 -7.06 2.95
CA ASP A 27 -9.86 -8.11 3.08
C ASP A 27 -8.49 -7.48 3.32
N ILE A 28 -7.94 -7.70 4.50
CA ILE A 28 -6.63 -7.19 4.90
C ILE A 28 -5.54 -7.58 3.89
N ASN A 29 -5.61 -8.78 3.30
CA ASN A 29 -4.63 -9.26 2.33
C ASN A 29 -4.64 -8.38 1.08
N TYR A 30 -5.84 -8.09 0.55
CA TYR A 30 -6.02 -7.19 -0.58
C TYR A 30 -5.56 -5.77 -0.25
N ILE A 31 -5.94 -5.24 0.92
CA ILE A 31 -5.57 -3.87 1.35
C ILE A 31 -4.05 -3.72 1.40
N LEU A 32 -3.34 -4.66 2.05
CA LEU A 32 -1.88 -4.58 2.20
C LEU A 32 -1.17 -4.67 0.85
N VAL A 33 -1.53 -5.63 0.01
CA VAL A 33 -0.88 -5.83 -1.30
C VAL A 33 -1.10 -4.60 -2.19
N ASN A 34 -2.32 -4.08 -2.29
CA ASN A 34 -2.60 -2.91 -3.13
C ASN A 34 -1.93 -1.65 -2.58
N GLY A 35 -1.93 -1.45 -1.26
CA GLY A 35 -1.22 -0.35 -0.62
C GLY A 35 0.27 -0.35 -0.99
N ALA A 36 0.92 -1.50 -0.86
CA ALA A 36 2.33 -1.67 -1.21
C ALA A 36 2.60 -1.46 -2.71
N GLN A 37 1.71 -1.93 -3.60
CA GLN A 37 1.83 -1.72 -5.05
C GLN A 37 1.66 -0.24 -5.45
N LEU A 38 0.75 0.48 -4.81
CA LEU A 38 0.56 1.91 -5.01
C LEU A 38 1.79 2.69 -4.54
N ALA A 39 2.30 2.39 -3.34
CA ALA A 39 3.53 3.00 -2.83
C ALA A 39 4.74 2.71 -3.74
N LEU A 40 4.89 1.47 -4.24
CA LEU A 40 5.92 1.10 -5.22
C LEU A 40 5.80 1.90 -6.52
N SER A 41 4.57 2.11 -7.00
CA SER A 41 4.31 2.92 -8.21
C SER A 41 4.66 4.40 -7.99
N LYS A 42 4.46 4.92 -6.78
CA LYS A 42 4.90 6.27 -6.41
C LYS A 42 6.43 6.34 -6.29
N LEU A 43 7.08 5.35 -5.68
CA LEU A 43 8.54 5.24 -5.60
C LEU A 43 9.19 5.29 -6.99
N LYS A 44 8.68 4.52 -7.95
CA LYS A 44 9.18 4.50 -9.35
C LYS A 44 9.17 5.88 -10.03
N ARG A 45 8.25 6.77 -9.62
CA ARG A 45 8.07 8.11 -10.23
C ARG A 45 8.72 9.23 -9.41
N ALA A 46 9.17 8.95 -8.20
CA ALA A 46 9.72 9.95 -7.31
C ALA A 46 11.10 10.42 -7.79
N LYS A 47 11.25 11.74 -7.95
CA LYS A 47 12.47 12.38 -8.46
C LYS A 47 13.44 12.80 -7.37
N THR A 48 12.95 13.04 -6.17
CA THR A 48 13.78 13.50 -5.04
C THR A 48 14.08 12.35 -4.09
N PHE A 49 15.24 12.42 -3.43
CA PHE A 49 15.64 11.45 -2.41
C PHE A 49 14.59 11.30 -1.31
N ASP A 50 14.10 12.42 -0.74
CA ASP A 50 13.14 12.40 0.36
C ASP A 50 11.82 11.72 -0.02
N ALA A 51 11.32 11.98 -1.23
CA ALA A 51 10.10 11.32 -1.71
C ALA A 51 10.33 9.82 -1.91
N ARG A 52 11.49 9.41 -2.45
CA ARG A 52 11.84 7.99 -2.56
C ARG A 52 11.96 7.35 -1.19
N LEU A 53 12.59 8.01 -0.22
CA LEU A 53 12.73 7.51 1.15
C LEU A 53 11.37 7.32 1.82
N TYR A 54 10.46 8.29 1.68
CA TYR A 54 9.10 8.19 2.21
C TYR A 54 8.34 6.98 1.64
N TYR A 55 8.30 6.82 0.31
CA TYR A 55 7.57 5.69 -0.30
C TYR A 55 8.25 4.35 -0.03
N PHE A 56 9.58 4.31 0.08
CA PHE A 56 10.31 3.11 0.49
C PHE A 56 9.94 2.70 1.92
N ALA A 57 9.91 3.66 2.86
CA ALA A 57 9.50 3.41 4.24
C ALA A 57 8.03 2.96 4.33
N GLU A 58 7.13 3.57 3.55
CA GLU A 58 5.71 3.18 3.47
C GLU A 58 5.55 1.71 3.04
N ILE A 59 6.35 1.24 2.07
CA ILE A 59 6.38 -0.17 1.65
C ILE A 59 6.85 -1.08 2.79
N GLY A 60 7.86 -0.65 3.56
CA GLY A 60 8.33 -1.37 4.74
C GLY A 60 7.24 -1.56 5.81
N VAL A 61 6.37 -0.57 5.99
CA VAL A 61 5.25 -0.67 6.94
C VAL A 61 4.27 -1.80 6.54
N TYR A 62 3.92 -1.93 5.27
CA TYR A 62 3.04 -3.03 4.83
C TYR A 62 3.66 -4.41 5.10
N LEU A 63 4.97 -4.56 4.85
CA LEU A 63 5.68 -5.79 5.16
C LEU A 63 5.69 -6.08 6.66
N GLU A 64 5.96 -5.09 7.52
CA GLU A 64 5.95 -5.27 8.98
C GLU A 64 4.57 -5.69 9.50
N VAL A 65 3.51 -5.05 9.00
CA VAL A 65 2.14 -5.43 9.35
C VAL A 65 1.86 -6.88 8.94
N SER A 66 2.39 -7.34 7.82
CA SER A 66 2.24 -8.75 7.38
C SER A 66 2.87 -9.80 8.29
N LEU A 67 3.77 -9.39 9.19
CA LEU A 67 4.39 -10.24 10.21
C LEU A 67 3.56 -10.31 11.51
N SER A 68 2.51 -9.51 11.63
CA SER A 68 1.64 -9.49 12.80
C SER A 68 0.84 -10.78 12.93
N ARG A 69 0.91 -11.42 14.10
CA ARG A 69 0.16 -12.66 14.39
C ARG A 69 -1.32 -12.35 14.64
N GLY A 70 -2.19 -13.25 14.19
CA GLY A 70 -3.63 -13.19 14.46
C GLY A 70 -4.44 -12.23 13.58
N ALA A 71 -3.81 -11.55 12.62
CA ALA A 71 -4.47 -10.61 11.70
C ALA A 71 -5.13 -11.26 10.47
N GLY A 72 -5.02 -12.58 10.29
CA GLY A 72 -5.57 -13.28 9.12
C GLY A 72 -4.80 -13.03 7.81
N ILE A 73 -3.51 -12.70 7.91
CA ILE A 73 -2.64 -12.42 6.76
C ILE A 73 -2.07 -13.74 6.22
N SER A 74 -2.32 -14.00 4.94
CA SER A 74 -1.88 -15.22 4.26
C SER A 74 -0.36 -15.22 3.99
N ASP A 75 0.19 -16.42 3.84
CA ASP A 75 1.59 -16.59 3.46
C ASP A 75 1.87 -16.00 2.08
N ASP A 76 0.98 -16.22 1.11
CA ASP A 76 1.04 -15.60 -0.24
C ASP A 76 1.13 -14.07 -0.17
N THR A 77 0.36 -13.44 0.73
CA THR A 77 0.41 -11.98 0.94
C THR A 77 1.76 -11.56 1.49
N ARG A 78 2.29 -12.31 2.46
CA ARG A 78 3.61 -12.03 3.07
C ARG A 78 4.72 -12.15 2.04
N GLU A 79 4.73 -13.21 1.23
CA GLU A 79 5.70 -13.40 0.15
C GLU A 79 5.59 -12.30 -0.91
N THR A 80 4.37 -11.93 -1.29
CA THR A 80 4.14 -10.83 -2.24
C THR A 80 4.70 -9.50 -1.70
N LEU A 81 4.48 -9.21 -0.42
CA LEU A 81 4.99 -8.00 0.23
C LEU A 81 6.52 -8.01 0.36
N GLN A 82 7.12 -9.17 0.60
CA GLN A 82 8.58 -9.34 0.60
C GLN A 82 9.18 -9.03 -0.78
N GLU A 83 8.59 -9.55 -1.86
CA GLU A 83 9.05 -9.28 -3.22
C GLU A 83 8.86 -7.81 -3.63
N ILE A 84 7.75 -7.18 -3.23
CA ILE A 84 7.53 -5.74 -3.43
C ILE A 84 8.60 -4.93 -2.68
N HIS A 85 8.87 -5.26 -1.42
CA HIS A 85 9.88 -4.59 -0.62
C HIS A 85 11.29 -4.76 -1.20
N LYS A 86 11.66 -5.96 -1.64
CA LYS A 86 12.94 -6.23 -2.32
C LYS A 86 13.08 -5.39 -3.59
N ARG A 87 12.04 -5.32 -4.41
CA ARG A 87 12.04 -4.47 -5.60
C ARG A 87 12.17 -2.98 -5.26
N ALA A 88 11.50 -2.53 -4.21
CA ALA A 88 11.59 -1.16 -3.72
C ALA A 88 13.02 -0.81 -3.26
N LEU A 89 13.67 -1.73 -2.54
CA LEU A 89 15.06 -1.59 -2.10
C LEU A 89 16.00 -1.40 -3.28
N HIS A 90 15.90 -2.25 -4.31
CA HIS A 90 16.70 -2.10 -5.52
C HIS A 90 16.49 -0.74 -6.20
N LEU A 91 15.24 -0.34 -6.42
CA LEU A 91 14.93 0.96 -7.03
C LEU A 91 15.48 2.14 -6.22
N HIS A 92 15.33 2.12 -4.89
CA HIS A 92 15.83 3.19 -4.03
C HIS A 92 17.37 3.27 -4.07
N MET A 93 18.04 2.12 -3.95
CA MET A 93 19.51 2.06 -3.94
C MET A 93 20.13 2.42 -5.28
N ASP A 94 19.55 1.98 -6.39
CA ASP A 94 20.05 2.29 -7.72
C ASP A 94 19.89 3.79 -8.04
N ALA A 95 18.75 4.39 -7.66
CA ALA A 95 18.55 5.83 -7.80
C ALA A 95 19.53 6.64 -6.93
N ASN A 96 19.83 6.19 -5.70
CA ASN A 96 20.81 6.87 -4.85
C ASN A 96 22.21 6.80 -5.45
N LYS A 97 22.63 5.64 -5.98
CA LYS A 97 23.92 5.52 -6.67
C LYS A 97 24.03 6.49 -7.84
N ALA A 98 22.98 6.57 -8.67
CA ALA A 98 22.95 7.50 -9.80
C ALA A 98 23.06 8.97 -9.35
N ASP A 99 22.33 9.36 -8.30
CA ASP A 99 22.39 10.72 -7.75
C ASP A 99 23.79 11.06 -7.19
N HIS A 100 24.48 10.08 -6.58
CA HIS A 100 25.85 10.27 -6.09
C HIS A 100 26.86 10.45 -7.23
N LEU A 101 26.72 9.69 -8.32
CA LEU A 101 27.60 9.80 -9.50
C LEU A 101 27.43 11.17 -10.17
N ASP A 102 26.20 11.63 -10.42
CA ASP A 102 25.92 12.95 -11.01
C ASP A 102 26.51 14.10 -10.17
N ARG A 103 26.42 14.01 -8.84
CA ARG A 103 27.05 14.99 -7.93
C ARG A 103 28.57 14.98 -8.01
N SER A 104 29.19 13.80 -8.18
CA SER A 104 30.64 13.69 -8.28
C SER A 104 31.18 14.29 -9.58
N GLU A 105 30.48 14.11 -10.71
CA GLU A 105 30.85 14.66 -12.02
C GLU A 105 30.72 16.19 -12.06
N LYS A 106 29.68 16.74 -11.40
CA LYS A 106 29.47 18.19 -11.26
C LYS A 106 30.49 18.88 -10.35
N ALA A 107 31.10 18.16 -9.41
CA ALA A 107 32.12 18.73 -8.53
C ALA A 107 33.51 18.83 -9.18
N THR A 108 33.72 18.12 -10.29
CA THR A 108 35.00 18.06 -11.04
C THR A 108 34.99 18.89 -12.33
N SER A 109 33.86 19.49 -12.69
CA SER A 109 33.69 20.39 -13.86
C SER A 109 33.65 21.85 -13.41
#